data_AF-A0A451CCL3-F1
#
_entry.id   AF-A0A451CCL3-F1
#
_cell.length_a   1.000
_cell.length_b   1.000
_cell.length_c   1.000
_cell.angle_alpha   90.00
_cell.angle_beta   90.00
_cell.angle_gamma   90.00
#
_symmetry.space_group_name_H-M   'P 1'
#
loop_
_entity.id
_entity.type
_entity.pdbx_description
1 polymer ?
#
loop_
_entity_poly.entity_id
_entity_poly.type
_entity_poly.pdbx_seq_one_letter_code
_entity_poly.pdbx_strand_id
1 'polypeptide(L)'
;MRDVAQSLGYRKSDIRVLLDHEATEAGIKRAFQDWIIDGVGSGDSALFYFSGHGSRIPDESGDETEDHRDEVLVTHDFRQAGSTLKNALIDDDLQKLIGRVKTKRLLILVDACHSGTATKGLFTNRYMSDTEGVAKNLVYAGQPNDNF
;
A
#
# COMPACT_ATOMS: atom_id res chain seq x y z
N MET A 1 6.46 -6.30 -11.78
CA MET A 1 7.14 -5.40 -10.81
C MET A 1 8.57 -5.78 -10.41
N ARG A 2 8.96 -7.06 -10.29
CA ARG A 2 10.37 -7.41 -9.97
C ARG A 2 11.39 -6.79 -10.94
N ASP A 3 11.10 -6.81 -12.23
CA ASP A 3 12.00 -6.25 -13.24
C ASP A 3 12.01 -4.72 -13.21
N VAL A 4 10.86 -4.09 -12.94
CA VAL A 4 10.75 -2.64 -12.73
C VAL A 4 11.59 -2.21 -11.53
N ALA A 5 11.49 -2.91 -10.40
CA ALA A 5 12.31 -2.63 -9.23
C ALA A 5 13.82 -2.76 -9.54
N GLN A 6 14.23 -3.77 -10.29
CA GLN A 6 15.64 -3.90 -10.72
C GLN A 6 16.07 -2.74 -11.63
N SER A 7 15.23 -2.31 -12.57
CA SER A 7 15.48 -1.13 -13.42
C SER A 7 15.54 0.18 -12.64
N LEU A 8 14.88 0.27 -11.47
CA LEU A 8 14.99 1.38 -10.53
C LEU A 8 16.25 1.30 -9.65
N GLY A 9 17.08 0.25 -9.80
CA GLY A 9 18.36 0.09 -9.11
C GLY A 9 18.34 -0.82 -7.88
N TYR A 10 17.20 -1.45 -7.55
CA TYR A 10 17.14 -2.40 -6.43
C TYR A 10 17.84 -3.72 -6.79
N ARG A 11 18.76 -4.19 -5.95
CA ARG A 11 19.42 -5.49 -6.14
C ARG A 11 18.40 -6.61 -5.93
N LYS A 12 18.56 -7.73 -6.64
CA LYS A 12 17.70 -8.91 -6.47
C LYS A 12 17.66 -9.43 -5.02
N SER A 13 18.76 -9.33 -4.29
CA SER A 13 18.86 -9.70 -2.87
C SER A 13 18.00 -8.84 -1.94
N ASP A 14 17.68 -7.63 -2.38
CA ASP A 14 16.99 -6.62 -1.57
C ASP A 14 15.49 -6.56 -1.93
N ILE A 15 15.03 -7.48 -2.79
CA ILE A 15 13.64 -7.59 -3.22
C ILE A 15 13.01 -8.80 -2.56
N ARG A 16 12.03 -8.57 -1.68
CA ARG A 16 11.16 -9.61 -1.14
C ARG A 16 9.81 -9.56 -1.84
N VAL A 17 9.34 -10.74 -2.21
CA VAL A 17 8.03 -10.91 -2.81
C VAL A 17 7.30 -11.98 -2.03
N LEU A 18 6.08 -11.67 -1.64
CA LEU A 18 5.14 -12.60 -1.00
C LEU A 18 4.10 -12.94 -2.06
N LEU A 19 3.85 -14.23 -2.28
CA LEU A 19 2.83 -14.71 -3.21
C LEU A 19 1.90 -15.67 -2.47
N ASP A 20 0.63 -15.67 -2.86
CA ASP A 20 -0.39 -16.61 -2.40
C ASP A 20 -0.38 -16.77 -0.87
N HIS A 21 -0.15 -18.00 -0.39
CA HIS A 21 -0.12 -18.34 1.03
C HIS A 21 0.94 -17.61 1.88
N GLU A 22 1.93 -16.95 1.27
CA GLU A 22 2.84 -16.05 1.99
C GLU A 22 2.25 -14.64 2.19
N ALA A 23 1.35 -14.20 1.30
CA ALA A 23 0.74 -12.87 1.29
C ALA A 23 -0.46 -12.76 2.27
N THR A 24 -0.26 -13.27 3.48
CA THR A 24 -1.20 -13.11 4.61
C THR A 24 -1.04 -11.73 5.27
N GLU A 25 -2.03 -11.28 6.04
CA GLU A 25 -1.91 -10.02 6.79
C GLU A 25 -0.64 -10.01 7.66
N ALA A 26 -0.44 -11.07 8.45
CA ALA A 26 0.76 -11.22 9.29
C ALA A 26 2.05 -11.32 8.47
N GLY A 27 2.01 -12.02 7.33
CA GLY A 27 3.15 -12.15 6.42
C GLY A 27 3.59 -10.80 5.85
N ILE A 28 2.63 -10.00 5.38
CA ILE A 28 2.88 -8.67 4.83
C ILE A 28 3.41 -7.73 5.92
N LYS A 29 2.76 -7.67 7.09
CA LYS A 29 3.19 -6.83 8.22
C LYS A 29 4.60 -7.18 8.67
N ARG A 30 4.92 -8.48 8.77
CA ARG A 30 6.26 -8.95 9.12
C ARG A 30 7.29 -8.59 8.05
N ALA A 31 6.98 -8.80 6.76
CA ALA A 31 7.90 -8.45 5.69
C ALA A 31 8.16 -6.94 5.65
N PHE A 32 7.14 -6.11 5.87
CA PHE A 32 7.29 -4.65 5.97
C PHE A 32 8.19 -4.27 7.15
N GLN A 33 7.98 -4.89 8.32
CA GLN A 33 8.82 -4.71 9.50
C GLN A 33 10.28 -5.05 9.21
N ASP A 34 10.53 -6.31 8.84
CA ASP A 34 11.88 -6.84 8.72
C ASP A 34 12.63 -6.09 7.60
N TRP A 35 12.03 -5.92 6.41
CA TRP A 35 12.75 -5.44 5.23
C TRP A 35 12.72 -3.93 5.03
N ILE A 36 11.63 -3.26 5.41
CA ILE A 36 11.51 -1.81 5.19
C ILE A 36 11.88 -1.05 6.46
N ILE A 37 11.27 -1.35 7.60
CA ILE A 37 11.52 -0.58 8.84
C ILE A 37 12.93 -0.86 9.39
N ASP A 38 13.31 -2.14 9.43
CA ASP A 38 14.59 -2.55 10.01
C ASP A 38 15.72 -2.58 8.97
N GLY A 39 15.41 -2.96 7.73
CA GLY A 39 16.38 -3.11 6.64
C GLY A 39 16.80 -1.84 5.91
N VAL A 40 16.05 -0.72 6.02
CA VAL A 40 16.30 0.51 5.24
C VAL A 40 16.82 1.63 6.15
N GLY A 41 17.98 2.20 5.78
CA GLY A 41 18.55 3.37 6.43
C GLY A 41 17.94 4.68 5.93
N SER A 42 18.22 5.79 6.63
CA SER A 42 17.68 7.11 6.27
C SER A 42 18.14 7.64 4.90
N GLY A 43 19.28 7.15 4.39
CA GLY A 43 19.84 7.51 3.08
C GLY A 43 19.36 6.63 1.92
N ASP A 44 18.67 5.53 2.20
CA ASP A 44 18.26 4.54 1.21
C ASP A 44 16.89 4.88 0.61
N SER A 45 16.43 4.12 -0.39
CA SER A 45 15.06 4.18 -0.90
C SER A 45 14.32 2.88 -0.63
N ALA A 46 13.01 2.97 -0.44
CA ALA A 46 12.14 1.83 -0.23
C ALA A 46 11.00 1.83 -1.26
N LEU A 47 10.58 0.64 -1.67
CA LEU A 47 9.44 0.41 -2.55
C LEU A 47 8.53 -0.64 -1.92
N PHE A 48 7.27 -0.27 -1.68
CA PHE A 48 6.22 -1.22 -1.36
C PHE A 48 5.24 -1.28 -2.54
N TYR A 49 5.01 -2.48 -3.06
CA TYR A 49 4.04 -2.73 -4.13
C TYR A 49 3.06 -3.80 -3.70
N PHE A 50 1.77 -3.48 -3.80
CA PHE A 50 0.68 -4.43 -3.58
C PHE A 50 -0.17 -4.53 -4.85
N SER A 51 -0.54 -5.75 -5.22
CA SER A 51 -1.52 -6.01 -6.28
C SER A 51 -2.45 -7.12 -5.82
N GLY A 52 -3.75 -6.89 -5.92
CA GLY A 52 -4.75 -7.81 -5.40
C GLY A 52 -6.16 -7.23 -5.38
N HIS A 53 -7.02 -7.82 -4.57
CA HIS A 53 -8.37 -7.28 -4.36
C HIS A 53 -8.33 -6.14 -3.35
N GLY A 54 -9.12 -5.09 -3.62
CA GLY A 54 -9.47 -4.09 -2.64
C GLY A 54 -10.95 -4.24 -2.26
N SER A 55 -11.30 -3.80 -1.07
CA SER A 55 -12.69 -3.75 -0.62
C SER A 55 -12.95 -2.48 0.19
N ARG A 56 -14.21 -2.25 0.56
CA ARG A 56 -14.61 -1.14 1.44
C ARG A 56 -15.32 -1.72 2.65
N ILE A 57 -14.94 -1.25 3.83
CA ILE A 57 -15.46 -1.77 5.10
C ILE A 57 -16.09 -0.60 5.87
N PRO A 58 -17.10 -0.79 6.73
CA PRO A 58 -17.58 0.30 7.58
C PRO A 58 -16.44 0.81 8.47
N ASP A 59 -16.26 2.12 8.52
CA ASP A 59 -15.29 2.80 9.40
C ASP A 59 -15.67 2.57 10.87
N GLU A 60 -14.77 1.96 11.64
CA GLU A 60 -14.93 1.74 13.09
C GLU A 60 -14.19 2.79 13.94
N SER A 61 -13.29 3.55 13.31
CA SER A 61 -12.38 4.54 13.89
C SER A 61 -13.01 5.94 13.97
N GLY A 62 -13.90 6.24 13.03
CA GLY A 62 -14.67 7.48 12.94
C GLY A 62 -13.87 8.65 12.35
N ASP A 63 -12.71 8.39 11.74
CA ASP A 63 -11.90 9.38 11.04
C ASP A 63 -12.31 9.60 9.58
N GLU A 64 -13.12 8.70 9.00
CA GLU A 64 -13.70 8.87 7.68
C GLU A 64 -15.07 9.58 7.76
N THR A 65 -15.01 10.91 7.58
CA THR A 65 -16.17 11.81 7.78
C THR A 65 -17.10 11.95 6.57
N GLU A 66 -16.72 11.43 5.40
CA GLU A 66 -17.49 11.63 4.14
C GLU A 66 -18.36 10.43 3.75
N ASP A 67 -17.84 9.20 3.80
CA ASP A 67 -18.61 7.99 3.41
C ASP A 67 -18.66 6.89 4.49
N HIS A 68 -17.98 7.11 5.62
CA HIS A 68 -17.86 6.19 6.76
C HIS A 68 -17.37 4.79 6.35
N ARG A 69 -16.39 4.70 5.44
CA ARG A 69 -15.82 3.42 5.01
C ARG A 69 -14.31 3.43 4.85
N ASP A 70 -13.63 2.46 5.48
CA ASP A 70 -12.19 2.25 5.24
C ASP A 70 -11.96 1.46 3.95
N GLU A 71 -10.93 1.86 3.20
CA GLU A 71 -10.41 1.09 2.08
C GLU A 71 -9.45 0.02 2.58
N VAL A 72 -9.70 -1.25 2.21
CA VAL A 72 -8.86 -2.37 2.66
C VAL A 72 -8.20 -3.10 1.51
N LEU A 73 -6.96 -3.51 1.74
CA LEU A 73 -6.25 -4.45 0.87
C LEU A 73 -6.51 -5.87 1.36
N VAL A 74 -7.17 -6.66 0.51
CA VAL A 74 -7.57 -8.03 0.82
C VAL A 74 -6.35 -8.93 0.75
N THR A 75 -5.96 -9.50 1.89
CA THR A 75 -4.82 -10.41 1.98
C THR A 75 -5.26 -11.85 1.71
N HIS A 76 -4.31 -12.76 1.48
CA HIS A 76 -4.63 -14.14 1.08
C HIS A 76 -5.45 -14.90 2.12
N ASP A 77 -5.23 -14.65 3.41
CA ASP A 77 -5.96 -15.30 4.50
C ASP A 77 -7.16 -14.49 4.99
N PHE A 78 -7.62 -13.52 4.21
CA PHE A 78 -8.82 -12.72 4.47
C PHE A 78 -10.02 -13.61 4.76
N ARG A 79 -10.77 -13.25 5.82
CA ARG A 79 -12.02 -13.91 6.18
C ARG A 79 -13.08 -12.89 6.55
N GLN A 80 -14.25 -13.06 5.96
CA GLN A 80 -15.46 -12.37 6.36
C GLN A 80 -16.37 -13.32 7.15
N ALA A 81 -16.72 -12.92 8.37
CA ALA A 81 -17.69 -13.61 9.22
C ALA A 81 -18.80 -12.64 9.60
N GLY A 82 -19.89 -12.63 8.81
CA GLY A 82 -20.96 -11.66 8.96
C GLY A 82 -20.47 -10.24 8.62
N SER A 83 -20.61 -9.32 9.57
CA SER A 83 -20.10 -7.94 9.47
C SER A 83 -18.64 -7.81 9.91
N THR A 84 -18.04 -8.83 10.53
CA THR A 84 -16.65 -8.78 10.98
C THR A 84 -15.72 -9.23 9.88
N LEU A 85 -14.70 -8.42 9.60
CA LEU A 85 -13.62 -8.73 8.68
C LEU A 85 -12.36 -9.03 9.47
N LYS A 86 -11.60 -10.02 9.01
CA LYS A 86 -10.32 -10.42 9.60
C LYS A 86 -9.31 -10.61 8.49
N ASN A 87 -8.04 -10.42 8.83
CA ASN A 87 -6.94 -10.71 7.93
C ASN A 87 -6.99 -9.80 6.68
N ALA A 88 -7.21 -8.51 6.91
CA ALA A 88 -7.15 -7.46 5.89
C ALA A 88 -6.07 -6.47 6.29
N LEU A 89 -5.37 -5.89 5.30
CA LEU A 89 -4.49 -4.78 5.58
C LEU A 89 -5.31 -3.50 5.47
N ILE A 90 -5.71 -2.98 6.63
CA ILE A 90 -6.41 -1.70 6.78
C ILE A 90 -5.39 -0.58 6.58
N ASP A 91 -5.81 0.51 5.97
CA ASP A 91 -4.99 1.69 5.70
C ASP A 91 -4.32 2.25 6.96
N ASP A 92 -5.04 2.24 8.07
CA ASP A 92 -4.65 2.73 9.38
C ASP A 92 -3.48 1.93 9.98
N ASP A 93 -3.46 0.61 9.74
CA ASP A 93 -2.33 -0.27 10.08
C ASP A 93 -1.12 -0.02 9.17
N LEU A 94 -1.38 0.21 7.88
CA LEU A 94 -0.33 0.54 6.92
C LEU A 94 0.30 1.90 7.26
N GLN A 95 -0.49 2.88 7.70
CA GLN A 95 -0.01 4.18 8.16
C GLN A 95 0.90 4.06 9.38
N LYS A 96 0.51 3.25 10.38
CA LYS A 96 1.34 2.97 11.56
C LYS A 96 2.69 2.35 11.18
N LEU A 97 2.72 1.50 10.16
CA LEU A 97 3.95 0.93 9.62
C LEU A 97 4.79 1.98 8.87
N ILE A 98 4.17 2.79 8.01
CA ILE A 98 4.84 3.85 7.24
C ILE A 98 5.49 4.88 8.18
N GLY A 99 4.79 5.29 9.24
CA GLY A 99 5.29 6.25 10.23
C GLY A 99 6.56 5.81 10.95
N ARG A 100 6.93 4.52 10.87
CA ARG A 100 8.14 3.95 11.47
C ARG A 100 9.29 3.81 10.48
N VAL A 101 9.07 4.10 9.19
CA VAL A 101 10.11 4.01 8.15
C VAL A 101 11.11 5.15 8.31
N LYS A 102 12.40 4.81 8.33
CA LYS A 102 13.49 5.76 8.59
C LYS A 102 13.83 6.65 7.39
N THR A 103 13.58 6.17 6.17
CA THR A 103 13.86 6.92 4.94
C THR A 103 12.69 7.83 4.57
N LYS A 104 13.03 8.99 3.97
CA LYS A 104 12.06 9.89 3.33
C LYS A 104 11.79 9.53 1.86
N ARG A 105 12.44 8.48 1.33
CA ARG A 105 12.36 8.04 -0.08
C ARG A 105 11.57 6.74 -0.19
N LEU A 106 10.35 6.73 0.35
CA LEU A 106 9.43 5.60 0.26
C LEU A 106 8.46 5.81 -0.92
N LEU A 107 8.39 4.84 -1.82
CA LEU A 107 7.39 4.76 -2.88
C LEU A 107 6.40 3.65 -2.55
N ILE A 108 5.12 3.98 -2.54
CA ILE A 108 4.02 3.01 -2.34
C ILE A 108 3.19 2.95 -3.62
N LEU A 109 3.01 1.74 -4.14
CA LEU A 109 2.21 1.46 -5.33
C LEU A 109 1.15 0.42 -4.97
N VAL A 110 -0.11 0.76 -5.16
CA VAL A 110 -1.24 -0.12 -4.87
C VAL A 110 -2.08 -0.29 -6.13
N ASP A 111 -2.25 -1.54 -6.55
CA ASP A 111 -3.02 -1.94 -7.73
C ASP A 111 -4.17 -2.86 -7.31
N ALA A 112 -5.29 -2.26 -6.90
CA ALA A 112 -6.47 -2.95 -6.37
C ALA A 112 -7.79 -2.22 -6.72
N CYS A 113 -8.88 -2.96 -6.96
CA CYS A 113 -10.23 -2.42 -7.26
C CYS A 113 -11.00 -2.04 -5.98
N HIS A 114 -12.02 -1.15 -6.07
CA HIS A 114 -12.79 -0.57 -4.95
C HIS A 114 -12.08 0.46 -4.08
N SER A 115 -10.88 0.83 -4.47
CA SER A 115 -10.13 1.95 -3.93
C SER A 115 -10.76 3.31 -4.23
N GLY A 116 -12.04 3.42 -4.65
CA GLY A 116 -12.67 4.54 -5.38
C GLY A 116 -12.65 5.96 -4.79
N THR A 117 -11.75 6.25 -3.85
CA THR A 117 -10.90 7.46 -3.83
C THR A 117 -9.70 7.37 -4.80
N ALA A 118 -9.64 6.30 -5.60
CA ALA A 118 -8.58 5.86 -6.47
C ALA A 118 -9.04 5.84 -7.91
N THR A 119 -9.01 7.03 -8.47
CA THR A 119 -8.30 7.19 -9.73
C THR A 119 -7.02 6.35 -9.69
N LYS A 120 -6.68 5.63 -10.77
CA LYS A 120 -5.39 4.95 -10.98
C LYS A 120 -4.22 5.95 -10.86
N GLY A 121 -3.91 6.33 -9.63
CA GLY A 121 -3.13 7.50 -9.28
C GLY A 121 -2.21 7.13 -8.14
N LEU A 122 -0.98 7.63 -8.21
CA LEU A 122 -0.04 7.60 -7.11
C LEU A 122 -0.65 8.42 -5.97
N PHE A 123 -1.27 7.77 -4.98
CA PHE A 123 -1.87 8.46 -3.84
C PHE A 123 -0.82 9.26 -3.10
N THR A 124 -1.11 10.54 -2.94
CA THR A 124 -0.73 11.24 -1.72
C THR A 124 -2.00 11.54 -1.00
N ASN A 125 -2.41 10.62 -0.14
CA ASN A 125 -3.39 10.98 0.84
C ASN A 125 -2.68 11.89 1.87
N ARG A 126 -3.21 13.11 2.03
CA ARG A 126 -2.66 14.16 2.92
C ARG A 126 -2.70 13.74 4.40
N TYR A 127 -3.38 12.64 4.69
CA TYR A 127 -3.54 12.06 6.02
C TYR A 127 -2.50 10.99 6.38
N MET A 128 -1.67 10.51 5.45
CA MET A 128 -0.79 9.34 5.69
C MET A 128 0.52 9.66 6.42
N SER A 129 0.91 10.93 6.57
CA SER A 129 2.05 11.35 7.40
C SER A 129 2.05 12.87 7.60
N ASP A 130 2.70 13.36 8.67
CA ASP A 130 3.03 14.79 8.86
C ASP A 130 4.07 15.31 7.84
N THR A 131 4.45 14.47 6.89
CA THR A 131 5.24 14.81 5.71
C THR A 131 4.30 15.08 4.53
N GLU A 132 4.44 16.25 3.90
CA GLU A 132 3.76 16.54 2.64
C GLU A 132 4.15 15.50 1.57
N GLY A 133 3.27 14.53 1.33
CA GLY A 133 3.38 13.64 0.19
C GLY A 133 3.24 14.46 -1.10
N VAL A 134 4.16 14.31 -2.04
CA VAL A 134 4.04 14.89 -3.39
C VAL A 134 3.50 13.85 -4.36
N ALA A 135 2.23 13.99 -4.78
CA ALA A 135 1.67 13.14 -5.82
C ALA A 135 2.43 13.41 -7.12
N LYS A 136 3.19 12.41 -7.57
CA LYS A 136 3.85 12.46 -8.88
C LYS A 136 3.03 11.66 -9.86
N ASN A 137 2.11 12.32 -10.54
CA ASN A 137 1.42 11.71 -11.67
C ASN A 137 2.38 11.61 -12.86
N LEU A 138 2.63 10.40 -13.35
CA LEU A 138 3.38 10.16 -14.58
C LEU A 138 2.40 10.11 -15.75
N VAL A 139 2.33 11.21 -16.50
CA VAL A 139 1.58 11.26 -17.77
C VAL A 139 2.50 10.77 -18.88
N TYR A 140 2.02 9.85 -19.72
CA TYR A 140 2.76 9.36 -20.89
C TYR A 140 1.96 9.58 -22.18
N ALA A 141 2.68 9.77 -23.29
CA ALA A 141 2.07 9.95 -24.59
C ALA A 141 1.25 8.70 -24.99
N GLY A 142 -0.06 8.88 -25.21
CA GLY A 142 -0.98 7.79 -25.54
C GLY A 142 -1.77 7.21 -24.36
N GLN A 143 -1.70 7.84 -23.17
CA GLN A 143 -2.56 7.47 -22.05
C GLN A 143 -4.05 7.54 -22.46
N PRO A 144 -4.84 6.46 -22.27
CA PRO A 144 -6.27 6.48 -22.57
C PRO A 144 -6.99 7.53 -21.72
N ASN A 145 -7.97 8.23 -22.31
CA ASN A 145 -8.83 9.12 -21.55
C ASN A 145 -9.76 8.27 -20.68
N ASP A 146 -9.52 8.27 -19.37
CA ASP A 146 -10.37 7.63 -18.38
C ASP A 146 -11.66 8.46 -18.20
N ASN A 147 -12.58 8.36 -19.16
CA ASN A 147 -13.96 8.87 -19.02
C ASN A 147 -14.79 7.78 -18.31
N PHE A 148 -14.97 7.91 -17.00
CA PHE A 148 -16.01 7.21 -16.25
C PHE A 148 -17.31 8.03 -16.25
#